data_AF-F0VZU2-F1
#
_entry.id   AF-F0VZU2-F1
#
_cell.length_a   1.000
_cell.length_b   1.000
_cell.length_c   1.000
_cell.angle_alpha   90.00
_cell.angle_beta   90.00
_cell.angle_gamma   90.00
#
_symmetry.space_group_name_H-M   'P 1'
#
loop_
_entity.id
_entity.type
_entity.pdbx_description
1 polymer ?
#
loop_
_entity_poly.entity_id
_entity_poly.type
_entity_poly.pdbx_seq_one_letter_code
_entity_poly.pdbx_strand_id
1 'polypeptide(L)'
;MLIDLPEHLVTQLVLFLDEDTIGSCLCTCKHWNHVLNDETIFKELCRRIFPIQCKKSANQKQFQLRRCKTWFEMLCRRPHVRYNGFYWLRISYYKKPEWNMWTPEVTPGSVLQVVYYRYFYFQRDGTLLYAMLFKPPKEAISIFKRRGIKTHRGTFHVERNHVLITVNTPDSVVDFRLQIGTKGRGRNVSLKLLEHYSFSEPDRSGWIVNFDTNGEIFRFYRSRKL
;
A
#
# COMPACT_ATOMS: atom_id res chain seq x y z
N MET A 1 11.17 12.72 31.68
CA MET A 1 12.09 11.75 31.03
C MET A 1 12.28 11.97 29.54
N LEU A 2 11.25 11.99 28.67
CA LEU A 2 11.44 12.33 27.24
C LEU A 2 11.35 13.85 26.93
N ILE A 3 10.80 14.65 27.85
CA ILE A 3 10.62 16.11 27.70
C ILE A 3 11.91 16.87 28.07
N ASP A 4 12.79 16.23 28.83
CA ASP A 4 14.04 16.84 29.32
C ASP A 4 15.21 16.69 28.33
N LEU A 5 14.94 16.05 27.18
CA LEU A 5 15.92 15.87 26.12
C LEU A 5 16.11 17.17 25.33
N PRO A 6 17.34 17.50 24.93
CA PRO A 6 17.60 18.56 23.96
C PRO A 6 16.79 18.38 22.67
N GLU A 7 16.28 19.50 22.12
CA GLU A 7 15.38 19.50 20.96
C GLU A 7 15.98 18.78 19.74
N HIS A 8 17.29 18.91 19.51
CA HIS A 8 17.97 18.24 18.40
C HIS A 8 17.95 16.71 18.52
N LEU A 9 18.05 16.16 19.74
CA LEU A 9 17.96 14.72 19.96
C LEU A 9 16.53 14.22 19.76
N VAL A 10 15.54 15.00 20.22
CA VAL A 10 14.12 14.71 19.98
C VAL A 10 13.86 14.62 18.47
N THR A 11 14.31 15.59 17.70
CA THR A 11 14.18 15.60 16.23
C THR A 11 14.81 14.37 15.59
N GLN A 12 16.03 13.99 15.98
CA GLN A 12 16.68 12.79 15.44
C GLN A 12 15.93 11.50 15.79
N LEU A 13 15.45 11.36 17.03
CA LEU A 13 14.68 10.19 17.46
C LEU A 13 13.36 10.07 16.68
N VAL A 14 12.65 11.17 16.50
CA VAL A 14 11.37 11.19 15.79
C VAL A 14 11.52 10.81 14.31
N LEU A 15 12.66 11.13 13.67
CA LEU A 15 12.92 10.74 12.28
C LEU A 15 13.02 9.22 12.06
N PHE A 16 13.27 8.43 13.11
CA PHE A 16 13.22 6.96 13.01
C PHE A 16 11.79 6.42 12.93
N LEU A 17 10.79 7.17 13.39
CA LEU A 17 9.39 6.76 13.43
C LEU A 17 8.74 6.77 12.04
N ASP A 18 7.55 6.15 11.92
CA ASP A 18 6.71 6.24 10.74
C ASP A 18 5.92 7.54 10.69
N GLU A 19 5.51 7.92 9.48
CA GLU A 19 4.94 9.22 9.15
C GLU A 19 3.68 9.53 9.98
N ASP A 20 2.81 8.54 10.18
CA ASP A 20 1.59 8.70 10.98
C ASP A 20 1.88 8.76 12.49
N THR A 21 2.96 8.13 12.97
CA THR A 21 3.37 8.24 14.38
C THR A 21 3.96 9.62 14.66
N ILE A 22 4.75 10.16 13.74
CA ILE A 22 5.23 11.56 13.81
C ILE A 22 4.04 12.53 13.80
N GLY A 23 3.04 12.28 12.93
CA GLY A 23 1.78 13.03 12.93
C GLY A 23 1.05 12.95 14.27
N SER A 24 1.08 11.79 14.94
CA SER A 24 0.48 11.63 16.27
C SER A 24 1.28 12.39 17.33
N CYS A 25 2.62 12.33 17.28
CA CYS A 25 3.55 13.05 18.15
C CYS A 25 3.32 14.57 18.12
N LEU A 26 3.11 15.16 16.94
CA LEU A 26 2.76 16.58 16.75
C LEU A 26 1.50 17.03 17.51
N CYS A 27 0.58 16.10 17.79
CA CYS A 27 -0.68 16.37 18.48
C CYS A 27 -0.66 16.03 19.98
N THR A 28 0.46 15.52 20.52
CA THR A 28 0.52 15.06 21.92
C THR A 28 0.63 16.21 22.92
N CYS A 29 1.55 17.15 22.70
CA CYS A 29 1.75 18.30 23.59
C CYS A 29 2.30 19.52 22.84
N LYS A 30 2.19 20.70 23.45
CA LYS A 30 2.61 21.98 22.83
C LYS A 30 4.12 22.03 22.56
N HIS A 31 4.94 21.49 23.46
CA HIS A 31 6.39 21.45 23.28
C HIS A 31 6.77 20.60 22.05
N TRP A 32 6.21 19.40 21.92
CA TRP A 32 6.45 18.55 20.75
C TRP A 32 5.90 19.16 19.46
N ASN A 33 4.77 19.86 19.53
CA ASN A 33 4.28 20.61 18.37
C ASN A 33 5.28 21.69 17.94
N HIS A 34 5.80 22.48 18.88
CA HIS A 34 6.80 23.52 18.59
C HIS A 34 8.07 22.94 17.96
N VAL A 35 8.63 21.87 18.55
CA VAL A 35 9.88 21.25 18.08
C VAL A 35 9.69 20.50 16.76
N LEU A 36 8.59 19.76 16.61
CA LEU A 36 8.40 18.88 15.46
C LEU A 36 7.74 19.55 14.26
N ASN A 37 7.14 20.73 14.43
CA ASN A 37 6.56 21.51 13.34
C ASN A 37 7.63 22.34 12.60
N ASP A 38 8.82 21.75 12.43
CA ASP A 38 9.91 22.31 11.65
C ASP A 38 9.90 21.72 10.22
N GLU A 39 10.16 22.58 9.24
CA GLU A 39 10.25 22.22 7.83
C GLU A 39 11.36 21.20 7.56
N THR A 40 12.40 21.15 8.40
CA THR A 40 13.49 20.17 8.27
C THR A 40 12.99 18.73 8.43
N ILE A 41 12.04 18.49 9.33
CA ILE A 41 11.46 17.17 9.57
C ILE A 41 10.61 16.74 8.38
N PHE A 42 9.73 17.63 7.91
CA PHE A 42 8.89 17.33 6.75
C PHE A 42 9.70 17.13 5.48
N LYS A 43 10.81 17.87 5.32
CA LYS A 43 11.77 17.67 4.22
C LYS A 43 12.36 16.28 4.25
N GLU A 44 12.77 15.80 5.42
CA GLU A 44 13.36 14.47 5.55
C GLU A 44 12.34 13.35 5.32
N LEU A 45 11.10 13.52 5.79
CA LEU A 45 10.00 12.60 5.45
C LEU A 45 9.72 12.56 3.96
N CYS A 46 9.68 13.71 3.30
CA CYS A 46 9.53 13.79 1.85
C CYS A 46 10.66 13.05 1.12
N ARG A 47 11.91 13.21 1.58
CA ARG A 47 13.08 12.52 1.01
C ARG A 47 13.07 11.01 1.24
N ARG A 48 12.48 10.55 2.34
CA ARG A 48 12.32 9.11 2.62
C ARG A 48 11.28 8.45 1.72
N ILE A 49 10.19 9.15 1.41
CA ILE A 49 9.04 8.56 0.72
C ILE A 49 9.16 8.68 -0.80
N PHE A 50 9.31 9.90 -1.30
CA PHE A 50 9.06 10.18 -2.72
C PHE A 50 10.13 9.69 -3.70
N PRO A 51 11.44 9.69 -3.40
CA PRO A 51 12.45 9.17 -4.31
C PRO A 51 12.28 7.67 -4.62
N ILE A 52 11.85 6.89 -3.62
CA ILE A 52 11.61 5.46 -3.76
C ILE A 52 10.36 5.20 -4.59
N GLN A 53 9.28 5.94 -4.31
CA GLN A 53 8.02 5.73 -5.00
C GLN A 53 7.98 6.34 -6.41
N CYS A 54 8.64 7.46 -6.64
CA CYS A 54 8.57 8.17 -7.92
C CYS A 54 9.91 8.12 -8.64
N LYS A 55 10.00 7.39 -9.76
CA LYS A 55 11.21 7.31 -10.61
C LYS A 55 11.77 8.69 -10.99
N LYS A 56 10.90 9.66 -11.32
CA LYS A 56 11.28 11.04 -11.66
C LYS A 56 11.88 11.84 -10.49
N SER A 57 11.71 11.35 -9.26
CA SER A 57 12.26 11.93 -8.03
C SER A 57 13.40 11.11 -7.44
N ALA A 58 13.76 9.97 -8.06
CA ALA A 58 14.92 9.17 -7.65
C ALA A 58 16.23 9.97 -7.79
N ASN A 59 16.29 10.89 -8.76
CA ASN A 59 17.44 11.78 -8.91
C ASN A 59 17.36 12.91 -7.86
N GLN A 60 18.10 12.77 -6.76
CA GLN A 60 18.07 13.68 -5.61
C GLN A 60 18.28 15.14 -5.97
N LYS A 61 19.08 15.44 -7.01
CA LYS A 61 19.33 16.81 -7.49
C LYS A 61 18.06 17.51 -8.02
N GLN A 62 17.06 16.73 -8.46
CA GLN A 62 15.78 17.25 -8.97
C GLN A 62 14.65 17.22 -7.93
N PHE A 63 14.93 16.73 -6.72
CA PHE A 63 13.94 16.65 -5.65
C PHE A 63 13.84 17.99 -4.91
N GLN A 64 12.92 18.82 -5.41
CA GLN A 64 12.67 20.18 -4.91
C GLN A 64 11.16 20.38 -4.68
N LEU A 65 10.80 21.40 -3.93
CA LEU A 65 9.40 21.76 -3.61
C LEU A 65 8.55 22.02 -4.87
N ARG A 66 9.18 22.45 -5.97
CA ARG A 66 8.53 22.76 -7.26
C ARG A 66 7.33 23.69 -7.12
N ARG A 67 6.11 23.15 -7.07
CA ARG A 67 4.83 23.89 -6.99
C ARG A 67 4.33 24.08 -5.56
N CYS A 68 4.92 23.41 -4.57
CA CYS A 68 4.53 23.53 -3.17
C CYS A 68 5.34 24.65 -2.51
N LYS A 69 4.73 25.36 -1.54
CA LYS A 69 5.43 26.40 -0.78
C LYS A 69 6.24 25.81 0.38
N THR A 70 5.73 24.74 0.98
CA THR A 70 6.35 24.06 2.13
C THR A 70 6.48 22.55 1.92
N TRP A 71 7.39 21.91 2.65
CA TRP A 71 7.56 20.45 2.63
C TRP A 71 6.36 19.75 3.25
N PHE A 72 5.74 20.35 4.27
CA PHE A 72 4.48 19.86 4.82
C PHE A 72 3.37 19.83 3.77
N GLU A 73 3.22 20.91 2.98
CA GLU A 73 2.27 20.99 1.89
C GLU A 73 2.56 19.90 0.84
N MET A 74 3.84 19.70 0.49
CA MET A 74 4.26 18.66 -0.45
C MET A 74 3.90 17.26 0.05
N LEU A 75 4.18 16.94 1.32
CA LEU A 75 3.84 15.67 1.95
C LEU A 75 2.33 15.40 1.89
N CYS A 76 1.53 16.43 2.15
CA CYS A 76 0.07 16.33 2.17
C CYS A 76 -0.55 16.24 0.77
N ARG A 77 -0.08 17.04 -0.19
CA ARG A 77 -0.69 17.19 -1.53
C ARG A 77 -0.22 16.12 -2.50
N ARG A 78 1.03 15.68 -2.41
CA ARG A 78 1.59 14.76 -3.37
C ARG A 78 1.11 13.33 -3.07
N PRO A 79 0.46 12.66 -4.04
CA PRO A 79 -0.04 11.31 -3.84
C PRO A 79 1.13 10.33 -3.71
N HIS A 80 1.00 9.43 -2.76
CA HIS A 80 1.97 8.38 -2.45
C HIS A 80 1.23 7.22 -1.77
N VAL A 81 1.80 6.01 -1.80
CA VAL A 81 1.27 4.87 -1.05
C VAL A 81 1.79 4.90 0.39
N ARG A 82 0.99 4.37 1.33
CA ARG A 82 1.35 4.26 2.75
C ARG A 82 2.12 2.97 3.03
N TYR A 83 3.09 3.04 3.95
CA TYR A 83 3.92 1.90 4.35
C TYR A 83 3.51 1.24 5.67
N ASN A 84 2.80 1.94 6.54
CA ASN A 84 2.47 1.49 7.91
C ASN A 84 1.21 0.59 7.99
N GLY A 85 1.03 -0.23 6.96
CA GLY A 85 -0.14 -1.07 6.77
C GLY A 85 -0.20 -1.60 5.36
N PHE A 86 -1.35 -2.15 4.98
CA PHE A 86 -1.57 -2.71 3.65
C PHE A 86 -2.92 -2.28 3.10
N TYR A 87 -3.05 -2.31 1.78
CA TYR A 87 -4.31 -2.10 1.09
C TYR A 87 -4.98 -3.44 0.86
N TRP A 88 -6.29 -3.52 1.07
CA TRP A 88 -7.05 -4.74 0.91
C TRP A 88 -8.36 -4.52 0.18
N LEU A 89 -8.77 -5.52 -0.57
CA LEU A 89 -10.03 -5.57 -1.29
C LEU A 89 -10.72 -6.89 -0.95
N ARG A 90 -12.01 -6.85 -0.62
CA ARG A 90 -12.85 -8.05 -0.47
C ARG A 90 -13.64 -8.23 -1.74
N ILE A 91 -13.54 -9.40 -2.32
CA ILE A 91 -14.32 -9.83 -3.46
C ILE A 91 -15.21 -10.97 -2.98
N SER A 92 -16.49 -10.88 -3.32
CA SER A 92 -17.45 -11.94 -3.01
C SER A 92 -18.37 -12.17 -4.20
N TYR A 93 -18.49 -13.42 -4.62
CA TYR A 93 -19.40 -13.82 -5.68
C TYR A 93 -20.09 -15.12 -5.30
N TYR A 94 -21.25 -15.34 -5.90
CA TYR A 94 -22.01 -16.56 -5.73
C TYR A 94 -21.74 -17.49 -6.92
N LYS A 95 -21.46 -18.76 -6.64
CA LYS A 95 -21.38 -19.79 -7.67
C LYS A 95 -22.29 -20.96 -7.32
N LYS A 96 -22.76 -21.65 -8.37
CA LYS A 96 -23.43 -22.93 -8.17
C LYS A 96 -22.37 -23.94 -7.68
N PRO A 97 -22.68 -24.75 -6.66
CA PRO A 97 -21.80 -25.82 -6.27
C PRO A 97 -21.70 -26.83 -7.42
N GLU A 98 -20.48 -27.23 -7.76
CA GLU A 98 -20.25 -28.27 -8.74
C GLU A 98 -20.41 -29.64 -8.07
N TRP A 99 -21.20 -30.51 -8.70
CA TRP A 99 -21.29 -31.90 -8.28
C TRP A 99 -20.00 -32.62 -8.69
N ASN A 100 -19.21 -33.04 -7.71
CA ASN A 100 -18.06 -33.91 -7.93
C ASN A 100 -18.10 -35.12 -6.97
N MET A 101 -17.30 -36.15 -7.26
CA MET A 101 -17.24 -37.40 -6.45
C MET A 101 -16.88 -37.16 -4.97
N TRP A 102 -16.32 -36.01 -4.62
CA TRP A 102 -15.84 -35.68 -3.27
C TRP A 102 -16.82 -34.81 -2.46
N THR A 103 -17.90 -34.33 -3.08
CA THR A 103 -18.98 -33.57 -2.43
C THR A 103 -20.34 -34.21 -2.69
N PRO A 104 -20.61 -35.43 -2.16
CA PRO A 104 -21.82 -36.18 -2.44
C PRO A 104 -23.10 -35.56 -1.85
N GLU A 105 -23.00 -34.66 -0.87
CA GLU A 105 -24.13 -34.12 -0.09
C GLU A 105 -24.46 -32.65 -0.40
N VAL A 106 -24.42 -32.26 -1.67
CA VAL A 106 -24.85 -30.90 -2.05
C VAL A 106 -26.36 -30.89 -2.31
N THR A 107 -27.14 -30.35 -1.37
CA THR A 107 -28.59 -30.20 -1.53
C THR A 107 -28.92 -29.43 -2.82
N PRO A 108 -29.79 -29.96 -3.71
CA PRO A 108 -30.22 -29.25 -4.90
C PRO A 108 -30.76 -27.84 -4.58
N GLY A 109 -30.26 -26.83 -5.28
CA GLY A 109 -30.61 -25.42 -5.03
C GLY A 109 -29.68 -24.67 -4.06
N SER A 110 -28.68 -25.34 -3.49
CA SER A 110 -27.65 -24.67 -2.67
C SER A 110 -26.83 -23.68 -3.51
N VAL A 111 -26.52 -22.52 -2.94
CA VAL A 111 -25.66 -21.49 -3.55
C VAL A 111 -24.42 -21.33 -2.69
N LEU A 112 -23.23 -21.38 -3.31
CA LEU A 112 -21.97 -21.23 -2.61
C LEU A 112 -21.48 -19.79 -2.73
N GLN A 113 -21.31 -19.12 -1.58
CA GLN A 113 -20.68 -17.81 -1.53
C GLN A 113 -19.16 -17.96 -1.41
N VAL A 114 -18.42 -17.56 -2.44
CA VAL A 114 -16.97 -17.49 -2.38
C VAL A 114 -16.59 -16.08 -1.94
N VAL A 115 -15.82 -15.96 -0.86
CA VAL A 115 -15.26 -14.68 -0.39
C VAL A 115 -13.76 -14.81 -0.33
N TYR A 116 -13.06 -13.95 -1.06
CA TYR A 116 -11.61 -13.87 -0.99
C TYR A 116 -11.14 -12.41 -0.92
N TYR A 117 -9.90 -12.24 -0.52
CA TYR A 117 -9.30 -10.95 -0.27
C TYR A 117 -8.01 -10.81 -1.08
N ARG A 118 -7.84 -9.66 -1.74
CA ARG A 118 -6.59 -9.26 -2.37
C ARG A 118 -5.90 -8.23 -1.52
N TYR A 119 -4.58 -8.34 -1.38
CA TYR A 119 -3.77 -7.50 -0.52
C TYR A 119 -2.54 -6.95 -1.23
N PHE A 120 -2.24 -5.67 -0.99
CA PHE A 120 -0.99 -5.02 -1.35
C PHE A 120 -0.31 -4.46 -0.11
N TYR A 121 0.86 -5.00 0.23
CA TYR A 121 1.71 -4.50 1.30
C TYR A 121 2.96 -3.87 0.70
N PHE A 122 3.04 -2.53 0.74
CA PHE A 122 4.14 -1.76 0.16
C PHE A 122 5.30 -1.67 1.14
N GLN A 123 6.52 -1.85 0.63
CA GLN A 123 7.75 -1.80 1.42
C GLN A 123 8.59 -0.57 1.05
N ARG A 124 9.40 -0.11 2.01
CA ARG A 124 10.26 1.08 1.85
C ARG A 124 11.43 0.87 0.89
N ASP A 125 11.67 -0.35 0.42
CA ASP A 125 12.71 -0.67 -0.58
C ASP A 125 12.22 -0.48 -2.02
N GLY A 126 10.97 -0.08 -2.24
CA GLY A 126 10.35 0.02 -3.57
C GLY A 126 9.75 -1.29 -4.06
N THR A 127 9.76 -2.34 -3.23
CA THR A 127 9.08 -3.60 -3.50
C THR A 127 7.75 -3.69 -2.75
N LEU A 128 6.93 -4.68 -3.11
CA LEU A 128 5.68 -4.95 -2.43
C LEU A 128 5.44 -6.44 -2.33
N LEU A 129 4.59 -6.83 -1.38
CA LEU A 129 4.02 -8.16 -1.28
C LEU A 129 2.56 -8.13 -1.73
N TYR A 130 2.25 -8.94 -2.73
CA TYR A 130 0.90 -9.21 -3.20
C TYR A 130 0.43 -10.56 -2.68
N ALA A 131 -0.80 -10.63 -2.18
CA ALA A 131 -1.38 -11.89 -1.73
C ALA A 131 -2.87 -11.96 -2.03
N MET A 132 -3.32 -13.14 -2.44
CA MET A 132 -4.73 -13.51 -2.53
C MET A 132 -5.03 -14.55 -1.46
N LEU A 133 -5.90 -14.21 -0.51
CA LEU A 133 -6.16 -15.04 0.67
C LEU A 133 -7.66 -15.14 0.94
N PHE A 134 -8.09 -16.27 1.48
CA PHE A 134 -9.45 -16.46 2.03
C PHE A 134 -9.58 -15.96 3.48
N LYS A 135 -8.54 -15.28 4.00
CA LYS A 135 -8.47 -14.80 5.38
C LYS A 135 -8.72 -13.31 5.46
N PRO A 136 -9.41 -12.80 6.50
CA PRO A 136 -9.67 -11.39 6.67
C PRO A 136 -8.40 -10.60 7.06
N PRO A 137 -8.42 -9.25 6.96
CA PRO A 137 -7.25 -8.39 7.21
C PRO A 137 -6.53 -8.63 8.54
N LYS A 138 -7.28 -8.92 9.62
CA LYS A 138 -6.70 -9.15 10.95
C LYS A 138 -5.75 -10.35 10.97
N GLU A 139 -6.09 -11.42 10.26
CA GLU A 139 -5.27 -12.63 10.18
C GLU A 139 -4.14 -12.51 9.15
N ALA A 140 -4.36 -11.75 8.08
CA ALA A 140 -3.37 -11.52 7.02
C ALA A 140 -2.06 -10.91 7.56
N ILE A 141 -2.12 -10.12 8.66
CA ILE A 141 -0.94 -9.57 9.34
C ILE A 141 0.11 -10.65 9.65
N SER A 142 -0.32 -11.79 10.16
CA SER A 142 0.58 -12.88 10.54
C SER A 142 1.30 -13.49 9.34
N ILE A 143 0.63 -13.51 8.19
CA ILE A 143 1.17 -14.04 6.93
C ILE A 143 2.23 -13.10 6.37
N PHE A 144 1.95 -11.79 6.37
CA PHE A 144 2.92 -10.77 5.92
C PHE A 144 4.17 -10.73 6.79
N LYS A 145 4.02 -10.90 8.12
CA LYS A 145 5.17 -11.00 9.04
C LYS A 145 6.09 -12.17 8.73
N ARG A 146 5.50 -13.34 8.49
CA ARG A 146 6.25 -14.57 8.26
C ARG A 146 6.83 -14.67 6.85
N ARG A 147 6.53 -13.72 5.95
CA ARG A 147 6.90 -13.73 4.52
C ARG A 147 6.62 -15.11 3.89
N GLY A 148 5.44 -15.65 4.18
CA GLY A 148 5.11 -17.04 3.86
C GLY A 148 4.94 -17.32 2.37
N ILE A 149 4.89 -18.62 2.03
CA ILE A 149 4.77 -19.20 0.68
C ILE A 149 3.62 -18.63 -0.17
N LYS A 150 2.62 -17.97 0.43
CA LYS A 150 1.42 -17.45 -0.23
C LYS A 150 1.51 -15.96 -0.63
N THR A 151 2.70 -15.36 -0.58
CA THR A 151 2.91 -13.97 -0.98
C THR A 151 3.83 -13.89 -2.18
N HIS A 152 3.43 -13.14 -3.19
CA HIS A 152 4.23 -12.85 -4.37
C HIS A 152 4.94 -11.51 -4.21
N ARG A 153 6.22 -11.44 -4.59
CA ARG A 153 6.98 -10.20 -4.56
C ARG A 153 6.77 -9.45 -5.87
N GLY A 154 6.54 -8.15 -5.75
CA GLY A 154 6.42 -7.23 -6.88
C GLY A 154 7.24 -5.97 -6.68
N THR A 155 7.25 -5.13 -7.71
CA THR A 155 7.79 -3.78 -7.67
C THR A 155 6.67 -2.79 -7.94
N PHE A 156 6.84 -1.56 -7.44
CA PHE A 156 5.88 -0.51 -7.71
C PHE A 156 6.54 0.82 -7.97
N HIS A 157 5.81 1.69 -8.66
CA HIS A 157 6.14 3.09 -8.74
C HIS A 157 4.88 3.91 -8.88
N VAL A 158 4.93 5.14 -8.39
CA VAL A 158 3.86 6.13 -8.43
C VAL A 158 4.18 7.13 -9.53
N GLU A 159 3.28 7.21 -10.50
CA GLU A 159 3.30 8.23 -11.54
C GLU A 159 2.05 9.10 -11.47
N ARG A 160 2.27 10.40 -11.25
CA ARG A 160 1.21 11.40 -11.05
C ARG A 160 0.30 10.97 -9.90
N ASN A 161 -0.89 10.41 -10.20
CA ASN A 161 -1.84 9.91 -9.21
C ASN A 161 -2.13 8.41 -9.37
N HIS A 162 -1.28 7.69 -10.10
CA HIS A 162 -1.43 6.27 -10.38
C HIS A 162 -0.29 5.48 -9.75
N VAL A 163 -0.60 4.33 -9.19
CA VAL A 163 0.36 3.32 -8.78
C VAL A 163 0.40 2.27 -9.86
N LEU A 164 1.58 2.05 -10.42
CA LEU A 164 1.88 0.99 -11.35
C LEU A 164 2.60 -0.10 -10.57
N ILE A 165 2.00 -1.29 -10.57
CA ILE A 165 2.48 -2.46 -9.83
C ILE A 165 2.76 -3.56 -10.83
N THR A 166 3.91 -4.21 -10.67
CA THR A 166 4.26 -5.43 -11.41
C THR A 166 4.58 -6.50 -10.39
N VAL A 167 3.84 -7.61 -10.42
CA VAL A 167 4.01 -8.76 -9.55
C VAL A 167 4.50 -9.94 -10.37
N ASN A 168 5.61 -10.52 -9.95
CA ASN A 168 6.14 -11.72 -10.57
C ASN A 168 5.54 -12.93 -9.85
N THR A 169 4.76 -13.72 -10.58
CA THR A 169 4.35 -15.07 -10.14
C THR A 169 5.26 -16.09 -10.83
N PRO A 170 5.27 -17.36 -10.37
CA PRO A 170 6.13 -18.39 -10.98
C PRO A 170 5.92 -18.53 -12.49
N ASP A 171 4.67 -18.45 -12.94
CA ASP A 171 4.29 -18.77 -14.33
C ASP A 171 3.88 -17.54 -15.14
N SER A 172 3.66 -16.39 -14.50
CA SER A 172 3.12 -15.20 -15.17
C SER A 172 3.59 -13.89 -14.52
N VAL A 173 3.54 -12.80 -15.27
CA VAL A 173 3.72 -11.45 -14.72
C VAL A 173 2.38 -10.74 -14.70
N VAL A 174 1.97 -10.28 -13.52
CA VAL A 174 0.70 -9.60 -13.31
C VAL A 174 0.94 -8.11 -13.09
N ASP A 175 0.34 -7.27 -13.91
CA ASP A 175 0.41 -5.83 -13.81
C ASP A 175 -0.92 -5.25 -13.30
N PHE A 176 -0.81 -4.25 -12.42
CA PHE A 176 -1.96 -3.50 -11.92
C PHE A 176 -1.72 -2.01 -12.10
N ARG A 177 -2.75 -1.32 -12.58
CA ARG A 177 -2.84 0.13 -12.55
C ARG A 177 -3.91 0.55 -11.57
N LEU A 178 -3.46 1.22 -10.50
CA LEU A 178 -4.32 1.71 -9.45
C LEU A 178 -4.32 3.23 -9.43
N GLN A 179 -5.46 3.85 -9.13
CA GLN A 179 -5.55 5.29 -8.86
C GLN A 179 -5.52 5.54 -7.35
N ILE A 180 -4.63 6.42 -6.89
CA ILE A 180 -4.60 6.83 -5.48
C ILE A 180 -5.79 7.75 -5.23
N GLY A 181 -6.60 7.37 -4.24
CA GLY A 181 -7.78 8.10 -3.83
C GLY A 181 -7.71 8.54 -2.37
N THR A 182 -8.66 9.41 -2.04
CA THR A 182 -8.92 9.87 -0.67
C THR A 182 -10.26 9.32 -0.20
N LYS A 183 -10.40 9.13 1.12
CA LYS A 183 -11.69 8.77 1.73
C LYS A 183 -11.92 9.67 2.95
N GLY A 184 -12.93 10.54 2.85
CA GLY A 184 -13.18 11.56 3.88
C GLY A 184 -11.97 12.47 4.06
N ARG A 185 -11.52 12.63 5.32
CA ARG A 185 -10.28 13.38 5.64
C ARG A 185 -9.00 12.58 5.39
N GLY A 186 -9.09 11.27 5.20
CA GLY A 186 -7.93 10.40 4.97
C GLY A 186 -7.42 10.53 3.54
N ARG A 187 -6.17 10.98 3.38
CA ARG A 187 -5.47 10.98 2.08
C ARG A 187 -4.70 9.69 1.87
N ASN A 188 -4.61 9.24 0.62
CA ASN A 188 -3.86 8.04 0.22
C ASN A 188 -4.36 6.76 0.93
N VAL A 189 -5.65 6.71 1.26
CA VAL A 189 -6.26 5.60 2.03
C VAL A 189 -7.05 4.63 1.15
N SER A 190 -7.17 4.91 -0.14
CA SER A 190 -7.85 4.05 -1.08
C SER A 190 -7.08 3.94 -2.38
N LEU A 191 -7.10 2.77 -2.99
CA LEU A 191 -6.57 2.54 -4.33
C LEU A 191 -7.71 1.99 -5.20
N LYS A 192 -8.13 2.74 -6.23
CA LYS A 192 -9.15 2.27 -7.17
C LYS A 192 -8.46 1.47 -8.27
N LEU A 193 -8.91 0.25 -8.52
CA LEU A 193 -8.42 -0.59 -9.61
C LEU A 193 -8.92 -0.04 -10.94
N LEU A 194 -7.99 0.33 -11.82
CA LEU A 194 -8.30 0.80 -13.17
C LEU A 194 -8.07 -0.30 -14.20
N GLU A 195 -6.87 -0.89 -14.17
CA GLU A 195 -6.46 -1.96 -15.09
C GLU A 195 -5.82 -3.10 -14.29
N HIS A 196 -6.11 -4.33 -14.71
CA HIS A 196 -5.54 -5.55 -14.18
C HIS A 196 -5.36 -6.51 -15.34
N TYR A 197 -4.12 -6.88 -15.64
CA TYR A 197 -3.83 -7.82 -16.71
C TYR A 197 -2.61 -8.67 -16.36
N SER A 198 -2.49 -9.84 -16.98
CA SER A 198 -1.33 -10.71 -16.84
C SER A 198 -0.79 -11.13 -18.18
N PHE A 199 0.53 -11.27 -18.27
CA PHE A 199 1.20 -11.93 -19.37
C PHE A 199 1.27 -13.43 -19.09
N SER A 200 0.91 -14.27 -20.07
CA SER A 200 0.96 -15.73 -19.90
C SER A 200 2.37 -16.27 -19.66
N GLU A 201 3.40 -15.51 -20.05
CA GLU A 201 4.81 -15.87 -19.92
C GLU A 201 5.56 -14.83 -19.08
N PRO A 202 6.59 -15.24 -18.32
CA PRO A 202 7.35 -14.34 -17.44
C PRO A 202 8.22 -13.33 -18.20
N ASP A 203 8.58 -13.62 -19.45
CA ASP A 203 9.34 -12.73 -20.34
C ASP A 203 8.48 -11.65 -21.01
N ARG A 204 7.16 -11.66 -20.77
CA ARG A 204 6.16 -10.76 -21.39
C ARG A 204 5.97 -10.97 -22.90
N SER A 205 6.44 -12.07 -23.48
CA SER A 205 6.23 -12.37 -24.91
C SER A 205 4.89 -13.05 -25.18
N GLY A 206 4.27 -13.61 -24.14
CA GLY A 206 3.00 -14.32 -24.22
C GLY A 206 1.76 -13.42 -24.39
N TRP A 207 0.59 -14.07 -24.43
CA TRP A 207 -0.70 -13.39 -24.61
C TRP A 207 -1.09 -12.61 -23.36
N ILE A 208 -1.80 -11.50 -23.57
CA ILE A 208 -2.28 -10.63 -22.49
C ILE A 208 -3.70 -11.06 -22.09
N VAL A 209 -3.85 -11.48 -20.83
CA VAL A 209 -5.15 -11.76 -20.23
C VAL A 209 -5.59 -10.53 -19.45
N ASN A 210 -6.68 -9.91 -19.88
CA ASN A 210 -7.29 -8.78 -19.19
C ASN A 210 -8.34 -9.27 -18.20
N PHE A 211 -8.29 -8.78 -16.97
CA PHE A 211 -9.28 -9.07 -15.95
C PHE A 211 -10.22 -7.88 -15.78
N ASP A 212 -11.50 -8.18 -15.61
CA ASP A 212 -12.48 -7.16 -15.26
C ASP A 212 -12.18 -6.58 -13.87
N THR A 213 -12.18 -5.25 -13.79
CA THR A 213 -11.83 -4.51 -12.57
C THR A 213 -13.05 -4.10 -11.78
N ASN A 214 -14.27 -4.12 -12.36
CA ASN A 214 -15.55 -3.81 -11.70
C ASN A 214 -15.54 -2.55 -10.81
N GLY A 215 -14.67 -1.58 -11.10
CA GLY A 215 -14.48 -0.40 -10.25
C GLY A 215 -14.05 -0.70 -8.82
N GLU A 216 -13.41 -1.84 -8.58
CA GLU A 216 -12.98 -2.32 -7.26
C GLU A 216 -12.08 -1.31 -6.54
N ILE A 217 -12.28 -1.14 -5.23
CA ILE A 217 -11.53 -0.17 -4.41
C ILE A 217 -10.87 -0.88 -3.24
N PHE A 218 -9.55 -0.89 -3.25
CA PHE A 218 -8.75 -1.32 -2.11
C PHE A 218 -8.78 -0.26 -1.02
N ARG A 219 -8.97 -0.69 0.22
CA ARG A 219 -9.01 0.17 1.41
C ARG A 219 -7.74 -0.03 2.21
N PHE A 220 -7.20 1.04 2.76
CA PHE A 220 -6.05 0.97 3.64
C PHE A 220 -6.42 0.40 5.01
N TYR A 221 -5.64 -0.56 5.48
CA TYR A 221 -5.71 -1.13 6.82
C TYR A 221 -4.40 -0.82 7.54
N ARG A 222 -4.48 0.00 8.59
CA ARG A 222 -3.32 0.35 9.43
C ARG A 222 -2.97 -0.80 10.36
N SER A 223 -1.68 -1.12 10.45
CA SER A 223 -1.20 -2.13 11.40
C SER A 223 0.12 -1.67 12.00
N ARG A 224 0.14 -1.39 13.31
CA ARG A 224 1.37 -1.10 14.07
C ARG A 224 2.31 -2.30 14.21
N LYS A 225 1.82 -3.49 13.84
CA LYS A 225 2.56 -4.74 13.96
C LYS A 225 3.43 -5.01 12.73
N LEU A 226 3.22 -4.33 11.60
CA LEU A 226 3.90 -4.54 10.32
C LEU A 226 4.87 -3.39 10.00
#